data_AF-A0A6G1RAP6-F1
#
_entry.id   AF-A0A6G1RAP6-F1
#
_cell.length_a   1.000
_cell.length_b   1.000
_cell.length_c   1.000
_cell.angle_alpha   90.00
_cell.angle_beta   90.00
_cell.angle_gamma   90.00
#
_symmetry.space_group_name_H-M   'P 1'
#
loop_
_entity.id
_entity.type
_entity.pdbx_description
1 polymer ?
#
loop_
_entity_poly.entity_id
_entity_poly.type
_entity_poly.pdbx_seq_one_letter_code
_entity_poly.pdbx_strand_id
1 'polypeptide(L)'
;DIRSAINSLQFSSMKDCSLEKEFWSRKKKSSTLKCEVAAVSKVRKKSKPDASEDQEIQAIGGKDASIFLFHALGKILYCKREPVSESECPYLLPAHLSEHRRDTLLIQPEVIVEKSHMSGSMFNLYLHQNYVDFFSDIDDVVKASEYLSSADVLCSNWSTRLMMEKYSAAVATRGVIHSNTSRAFAHQQGGMGFRPLHKP
;
A
#
# COMPACT_ATOMS: atom_id res chain seq x y z
N ASP A 1 11.45 0.22 -19.61
CA ASP A 1 12.66 0.72 -20.29
C ASP A 1 13.68 -0.42 -20.40
N ILE A 2 14.25 -0.65 -21.58
CA ILE A 2 15.18 -1.78 -21.84
C ILE A 2 16.50 -1.61 -21.05
N ARG A 3 17.00 -0.39 -20.88
CA ARG A 3 18.22 -0.11 -20.10
C ARG A 3 18.00 -0.41 -18.63
N SER A 4 16.87 0.00 -18.05
CA SER A 4 16.52 -0.32 -16.66
C SER A 4 16.39 -1.83 -16.43
N ALA A 5 15.82 -2.56 -17.40
CA ALA A 5 15.71 -4.03 -17.35
C ALA A 5 17.09 -4.70 -17.40
N ILE A 6 17.98 -4.27 -18.30
CA ILE A 6 19.36 -4.76 -18.39
C ILE A 6 20.13 -4.45 -17.10
N ASN A 7 20.03 -3.23 -16.57
CA ASN A 7 20.70 -2.85 -15.32
C ASN A 7 20.21 -3.71 -14.14
N SER A 8 18.89 -3.90 -14.03
CA SER A 8 18.31 -4.75 -12.98
C SER A 8 18.79 -6.20 -13.10
N LEU A 9 18.87 -6.73 -14.33
CA LEU A 9 19.42 -8.05 -14.60
C LEU A 9 20.90 -8.13 -14.22
N GLN A 10 21.72 -7.14 -14.60
CA GLN A 10 23.13 -7.06 -14.24
C GLN A 10 23.32 -7.06 -12.71
N PHE A 11 22.58 -6.24 -11.97
CA PHE A 11 22.62 -6.20 -10.52
C PHE A 11 22.17 -7.53 -9.88
N SER A 12 21.16 -8.20 -10.46
CA SER A 12 20.71 -9.51 -9.99
C SER A 12 21.79 -10.57 -10.20
N SER A 13 22.37 -10.64 -11.40
CA SER A 13 23.42 -11.63 -11.72
C SER A 13 24.72 -11.39 -10.95
N MET A 14 25.00 -10.16 -10.51
CA MET A 14 26.16 -9.88 -9.65
C MET A 14 26.00 -10.43 -8.22
N LYS A 15 24.77 -10.56 -7.70
CA LYS A 15 24.50 -11.20 -6.39
C LYS A 15 24.72 -12.72 -6.45
N ASP A 16 24.38 -13.35 -7.57
CA ASP A 16 24.54 -14.81 -7.74
C ASP A 16 26.00 -15.24 -7.93
N CYS A 17 26.87 -14.36 -8.46
CA CYS A 17 28.29 -14.65 -8.65
C CYS A 17 29.09 -14.83 -7.34
N SER A 18 28.63 -14.30 -6.19
CA SER A 18 29.30 -14.52 -4.90
C SER A 18 28.80 -15.77 -4.16
N LEU A 19 27.56 -16.20 -4.41
CA LEU A 19 26.90 -17.31 -3.70
C LEU A 19 27.05 -18.67 -4.40
N GLU A 20 27.30 -18.67 -5.72
CA GLU A 20 27.55 -19.89 -6.49
C GLU A 20 28.72 -20.71 -5.92
N LYS A 21 29.78 -20.07 -5.40
CA LYS A 21 30.94 -20.82 -4.84
C LYS A 21 30.59 -21.67 -3.61
N GLU A 22 29.59 -21.26 -2.82
CA GLU A 22 29.18 -22.02 -1.63
C GLU A 22 28.13 -23.10 -1.93
N PHE A 23 27.26 -22.87 -2.92
CA PHE A 23 26.17 -23.80 -3.26
C PHE A 23 26.67 -25.06 -4.00
N TRP A 24 27.66 -24.90 -4.89
CA TRP A 24 28.22 -26.02 -5.66
C TRP A 24 29.22 -26.89 -4.87
N SER A 25 29.75 -26.39 -3.75
CA SER A 25 30.70 -27.12 -2.90
C SER A 25 30.03 -28.12 -1.94
N ARG A 26 28.75 -27.91 -1.59
CA ARG A 26 28.01 -28.78 -0.65
C ARG A 26 27.37 -30.00 -1.31
N LYS A 27 27.18 -29.98 -2.64
CA LYS A 27 26.45 -31.01 -3.39
C LYS A 27 27.28 -32.27 -3.75
N LYS A 28 28.58 -32.31 -3.43
CA LYS A 28 29.48 -33.45 -3.72
C LYS A 28 29.57 -34.52 -2.63
N LYS A 29 28.82 -34.43 -1.53
CA LYS A 29 28.79 -35.46 -0.47
C LYS A 29 27.37 -35.73 0.03
N SER A 30 26.49 -36.27 -0.80
CA SER A 30 25.38 -37.13 -0.32
C SER A 30 24.62 -37.69 -1.51
N SER A 31 24.98 -38.90 -1.96
CA SER A 31 24.11 -39.71 -2.81
C SER A 31 24.45 -41.19 -2.63
N THR A 32 24.04 -41.76 -1.49
CA THR A 32 23.84 -43.22 -1.40
C THR A 32 22.62 -43.52 -0.52
N LEU A 33 21.51 -43.80 -1.21
CA LEU A 33 20.44 -44.76 -0.94
C LEU A 33 20.29 -45.32 0.49
N LYS A 34 19.10 -45.12 1.09
CA LYS A 34 18.06 -46.15 1.31
C LYS A 34 16.91 -45.61 2.19
N CYS A 35 15.68 -45.94 1.81
CA CYS A 35 14.49 -45.86 2.66
C CYS A 35 14.43 -47.12 3.53
N GLU A 36 14.12 -46.97 4.83
CA GLU A 36 13.26 -47.90 5.58
C GLU A 36 12.88 -47.35 6.97
N VAL A 37 11.76 -47.91 7.43
CA VAL A 37 10.85 -47.62 8.54
C VAL A 37 11.49 -47.54 9.95
N ALA A 38 11.00 -46.63 10.82
CA ALA A 38 10.51 -46.91 12.19
C ALA A 38 10.34 -45.64 13.03
N ALA A 39 9.51 -45.78 14.07
CA ALA A 39 8.79 -44.75 14.79
C ALA A 39 9.50 -44.17 16.05
N VAL A 40 8.81 -43.19 16.66
CA VAL A 40 8.71 -42.89 18.11
C VAL A 40 9.46 -41.64 18.65
N SER A 41 8.62 -40.63 18.94
CA SER A 41 8.63 -39.69 20.09
C SER A 41 9.83 -38.76 20.38
N LYS A 42 9.56 -37.45 20.50
CA LYS A 42 9.47 -36.74 21.80
C LYS A 42 9.31 -35.23 21.63
N VAL A 43 8.44 -34.68 22.47
CA VAL A 43 8.14 -33.26 22.71
C VAL A 43 9.38 -32.50 23.21
N ARG A 44 9.62 -31.27 22.71
CA ARG A 44 10.19 -30.20 23.54
C ARG A 44 9.89 -28.77 23.01
N LYS A 45 9.45 -27.93 23.95
CA LYS A 45 9.18 -26.48 23.88
C LYS A 45 10.40 -25.62 23.49
N LYS A 46 10.10 -24.33 23.25
CA LYS A 46 10.91 -23.11 23.06
C LYS A 46 11.18 -22.80 21.58
N SER A 47 11.14 -21.56 21.10
CA SER A 47 10.84 -20.24 21.67
C SER A 47 10.70 -19.29 20.48
N LYS A 48 9.91 -18.21 20.61
CA LYS A 48 9.89 -17.12 19.62
C LYS A 48 11.33 -16.66 19.32
N PRO A 49 11.76 -16.56 18.06
CA PRO A 49 12.88 -15.71 17.73
C PRO A 49 12.33 -14.29 17.51
N ASP A 50 12.87 -13.38 18.31
CA ASP A 50 12.84 -11.94 18.09
C ASP A 50 13.43 -11.67 16.71
N ALA A 51 12.62 -11.18 15.77
CA ALA A 51 13.09 -10.81 14.44
C ALA A 51 13.48 -9.34 14.49
N SER A 52 14.72 -9.10 14.94
CA SER A 52 15.45 -7.88 14.67
C SER A 52 15.36 -7.56 13.19
N GLU A 53 14.95 -6.33 12.88
CA GLU A 53 14.81 -5.78 11.54
C GLU A 53 16.15 -5.76 10.79
N ASP A 54 16.51 -6.89 10.17
CA ASP A 54 17.47 -6.87 9.07
C ASP A 54 16.74 -6.30 7.86
N GLN A 55 16.99 -5.00 7.61
CA GLN A 55 16.61 -4.28 6.41
C GLN A 55 17.33 -4.87 5.19
N GLU A 56 16.94 -6.06 4.76
CA GLU A 56 17.33 -6.57 3.47
C GLU A 56 16.59 -5.78 2.40
N ILE A 57 17.33 -4.94 1.68
CA ILE A 57 16.88 -4.32 0.43
C ILE A 57 16.54 -5.46 -0.54
N GLN A 58 15.25 -5.83 -0.58
CA GLN A 58 14.72 -6.83 -1.50
C GLN A 58 15.09 -6.45 -2.93
N ALA A 59 15.51 -7.46 -3.71
CA ALA A 59 15.84 -7.29 -5.11
C ALA A 59 14.69 -6.61 -5.88
N ILE A 60 15.04 -5.75 -6.83
CA ILE A 60 14.11 -5.09 -7.75
C ILE A 60 13.26 -6.17 -8.43
N GLY A 61 11.98 -6.31 -8.03
CA GLY A 61 11.08 -7.37 -8.50
C GLY A 61 10.75 -8.49 -7.50
N GLY A 62 11.08 -8.33 -6.21
CA GLY A 62 10.65 -9.24 -5.14
C GLY A 62 9.12 -9.41 -5.08
N LYS A 63 8.69 -10.65 -4.81
CA LYS A 63 7.32 -11.19 -4.93
C LYS A 63 6.23 -10.48 -4.09
N ASP A 64 6.61 -9.50 -3.26
CA ASP A 64 5.76 -8.94 -2.20
C ASP A 64 5.60 -7.40 -2.24
N ALA A 65 6.33 -6.64 -3.07
CA ALA A 65 6.17 -5.16 -3.07
C ALA A 65 4.74 -4.72 -3.45
N SER A 66 4.11 -5.44 -4.37
CA SER A 66 2.73 -5.19 -4.79
C SER A 66 1.71 -5.50 -3.70
N ILE A 67 1.99 -6.40 -2.76
CA ILE A 67 1.06 -6.72 -1.67
C ILE A 67 0.86 -5.53 -0.74
N PHE A 68 1.94 -4.80 -0.44
CA PHE A 68 1.91 -3.60 0.40
C PHE A 68 1.15 -2.48 -0.29
N LEU A 69 1.38 -2.29 -1.59
CA LEU A 69 0.61 -1.36 -2.41
C LEU A 69 -0.89 -1.68 -2.40
N PHE A 70 -1.29 -2.93 -2.68
CA PHE A 70 -2.72 -3.29 -2.71
C PHE A 70 -3.37 -3.18 -1.32
N HIS A 71 -2.66 -3.54 -0.25
CA HIS A 71 -3.16 -3.31 1.11
C HIS A 71 -3.32 -1.82 1.42
N ALA A 72 -2.37 -0.98 1.01
CA ALA A 72 -2.45 0.46 1.21
C ALA A 72 -3.61 1.08 0.40
N LEU A 73 -3.73 0.75 -0.89
CA LEU A 73 -4.86 1.17 -1.74
C LEU A 73 -6.20 0.72 -1.15
N GLY A 74 -6.29 -0.53 -0.71
CA GLY A 74 -7.49 -1.07 -0.07
C GLY A 74 -7.87 -0.28 1.19
N LYS A 75 -6.89 0.11 2.02
CA LYS A 75 -7.15 0.94 3.20
C LYS A 75 -7.65 2.35 2.85
N ILE A 76 -7.16 2.94 1.77
CA ILE A 76 -7.61 4.25 1.28
C ILE A 76 -9.03 4.15 0.68
N LEU A 77 -9.26 3.18 -0.21
CA LEU A 77 -10.51 3.04 -0.96
C LEU A 77 -11.66 2.45 -0.12
N TYR A 78 -11.36 1.52 0.80
CA TYR A 78 -12.29 1.02 1.82
C TYR A 78 -12.04 1.70 3.17
N CYS A 79 -11.85 3.01 3.17
CA CYS A 79 -11.64 3.75 4.40
C CYS A 79 -12.77 3.49 5.41
N LYS A 80 -12.37 3.32 6.68
CA LYS A 80 -13.30 3.14 7.79
C LYS A 80 -13.24 4.36 8.69
N ARG A 81 -14.39 4.69 9.28
CA ARG A 81 -14.57 5.83 10.18
C ARG A 81 -15.19 5.36 11.50
N GLU A 82 -14.97 6.12 12.55
CA GLU A 82 -15.54 5.91 13.89
C GLU A 82 -16.55 7.03 14.18
N PRO A 83 -17.73 6.72 14.75
CA PRO A 83 -18.73 7.73 15.02
C PRO A 83 -18.16 8.76 15.99
N VAL A 84 -18.33 10.04 15.66
CA VAL A 84 -17.92 11.11 16.56
C VAL A 84 -19.04 11.32 17.58
N SER A 85 -18.73 11.19 18.86
CA SER A 85 -19.69 11.56 19.91
C SER A 85 -19.94 13.06 19.84
N GLU A 86 -21.21 13.50 19.87
CA GLU A 86 -21.57 14.92 19.70
C GLU A 86 -20.92 15.83 20.77
N SER A 87 -20.58 15.25 21.92
CA SER A 87 -19.87 15.88 23.03
C SER A 87 -18.36 16.09 22.82
N GLU A 88 -17.73 15.36 21.88
CA GLU A 88 -16.29 15.44 21.59
C GLU A 88 -15.98 16.21 20.29
N CYS A 89 -16.99 16.78 19.64
CA CYS A 89 -16.84 17.52 18.39
C CYS A 89 -16.89 19.04 18.66
N PRO A 90 -15.76 19.70 19.02
CA PRO A 90 -15.76 21.13 19.31
C PRO A 90 -16.14 22.04 18.12
N TYR A 91 -16.29 21.49 16.91
CA TYR A 91 -16.53 22.27 15.69
C TYR A 91 -17.58 21.58 14.80
N LEU A 92 -18.86 21.69 15.16
CA LEU A 92 -19.93 21.41 14.20
C LEU A 92 -19.79 22.36 13.02
N LEU A 93 -19.76 21.82 11.80
CA LEU A 93 -19.73 22.62 10.58
C LEU A 93 -21.01 23.50 10.52
N PRO A 94 -20.91 24.75 10.06
CA PRO A 94 -22.08 25.57 9.79
C PRO A 94 -23.07 24.88 8.86
N ALA A 95 -24.36 25.23 8.93
CA ALA A 95 -25.43 24.58 8.17
C ALA A 95 -25.16 24.51 6.65
N HIS A 96 -24.55 25.56 6.08
CA HIS A 96 -24.20 25.62 4.66
C HIS A 96 -23.04 24.71 4.25
N LEU A 97 -22.31 24.12 5.21
CA LEU A 97 -21.24 23.13 4.98
C LEU A 97 -21.62 21.75 5.53
N SER A 98 -22.89 21.53 5.86
CA SER A 98 -23.36 20.26 6.42
C SER A 98 -23.09 19.05 5.52
N GLU A 99 -23.07 19.25 4.20
CA GLU A 99 -22.69 18.22 3.21
C GLU A 99 -21.24 17.72 3.37
N HIS A 100 -20.36 18.52 3.98
CA HIS A 100 -18.97 18.15 4.20
C HIS A 100 -18.75 17.39 5.52
N ARG A 101 -19.79 17.23 6.35
CA ARG A 101 -19.69 16.51 7.62
C ARG A 101 -19.28 15.06 7.38
N ARG A 102 -18.23 14.61 8.06
CA ARG A 102 -17.76 13.22 8.06
C ARG A 102 -17.46 12.77 9.49
N ASP A 103 -17.56 11.47 9.71
CA ASP A 103 -17.04 10.84 10.92
C ASP A 103 -15.50 10.78 10.92
N THR A 104 -14.89 10.61 12.10
CA THR A 104 -13.42 10.60 12.25
C THR A 104 -12.80 9.42 11.51
N LEU A 105 -11.75 9.68 10.74
CA LEU A 105 -11.00 8.63 10.05
C LEU A 105 -10.22 7.77 11.05
N LEU A 106 -10.34 6.45 10.92
CA LEU A 106 -9.54 5.50 11.71
C LEU A 106 -8.09 5.38 11.22
N ILE A 107 -7.79 5.96 10.06
CA ILE A 107 -6.47 5.91 9.44
C ILE A 107 -5.93 7.31 9.19
N GLN A 108 -4.61 7.43 9.22
CA GLN A 108 -3.89 8.58 8.72
C GLN A 108 -3.35 8.26 7.30
N PRO A 109 -3.89 8.87 6.23
CA PRO A 109 -3.55 8.50 4.85
C PRO A 109 -2.06 8.58 4.53
N GLU A 110 -1.35 9.56 5.08
CA GLU A 110 0.09 9.75 4.85
C GLU A 110 0.91 8.53 5.31
N VAL A 111 0.58 7.99 6.48
CA VAL A 111 1.23 6.79 7.05
C VAL A 111 0.91 5.55 6.22
N ILE A 112 -0.27 5.48 5.61
CA ILE A 112 -0.66 4.36 4.74
C ILE A 112 0.13 4.40 3.43
N VAL A 113 0.32 5.59 2.85
CA VAL A 113 1.15 5.77 1.64
C VAL A 113 2.59 5.36 1.91
N GLU A 114 3.17 5.76 3.04
CA GLU A 114 4.54 5.39 3.41
C GLU A 114 4.71 3.85 3.52
N LYS A 115 3.70 3.16 4.08
CA LYS A 115 3.67 1.70 4.19
C LYS A 115 3.47 0.96 2.86
N SER A 116 3.18 1.67 1.77
CA SER A 116 3.06 1.06 0.43
C SER A 116 4.40 0.71 -0.20
N HIS A 117 5.50 1.22 0.37
CA HIS A 117 6.86 1.13 -0.18
C HIS A 117 7.01 1.74 -1.58
N MET A 118 6.05 2.55 -2.02
CA MET A 118 6.07 3.29 -3.28
C MET A 118 6.24 4.79 -3.00
N SER A 119 6.71 5.53 -4.01
CA SER A 119 6.70 6.99 -3.93
C SER A 119 5.26 7.52 -3.93
N GLY A 120 5.04 8.70 -3.34
CA GLY A 120 3.71 9.32 -3.29
C GLY A 120 3.12 9.55 -4.69
N SER A 121 3.97 9.97 -5.63
CA SER A 121 3.57 10.13 -7.03
C SER A 121 3.15 8.81 -7.68
N MET A 122 3.88 7.72 -7.44
CA MET A 122 3.52 6.39 -7.97
C MET A 122 2.24 5.87 -7.32
N PHE A 123 2.08 6.06 -6.01
CA PHE A 123 0.85 5.69 -5.31
C PHE A 123 -0.38 6.41 -5.88
N ASN A 124 -0.26 7.71 -6.17
CA ASN A 124 -1.33 8.50 -6.77
C ASN A 124 -1.76 7.97 -8.14
N LEU A 125 -0.83 7.50 -8.98
CA LEU A 125 -1.15 6.86 -10.25
C LEU A 125 -2.01 5.60 -10.05
N TYR A 126 -1.61 4.72 -9.13
CA TYR A 126 -2.39 3.51 -8.84
C TYR A 126 -3.74 3.83 -8.20
N LEU A 127 -3.82 4.88 -7.38
CA LEU A 127 -5.08 5.34 -6.82
C LEU A 127 -6.00 5.85 -7.94
N HIS A 128 -5.47 6.68 -8.85
CA HIS A 128 -6.21 7.20 -10.01
C HIS A 128 -6.69 6.08 -10.94
N GLN A 129 -5.91 5.01 -11.11
CA GLN A 129 -6.31 3.85 -11.92
C GLN A 129 -7.54 3.12 -11.33
N ASN A 130 -7.68 3.12 -10.00
CA ASN A 130 -8.63 2.24 -9.31
C ASN A 130 -9.83 2.96 -8.71
N TYR A 131 -9.77 4.27 -8.46
CA TYR A 131 -10.76 4.91 -7.59
C TYR A 131 -12.20 4.84 -8.11
N VAL A 132 -12.43 4.99 -9.42
CA VAL A 132 -13.77 5.16 -10.02
C VAL A 132 -14.75 4.04 -9.61
N ASP A 133 -14.28 2.79 -9.59
CA ASP A 133 -15.13 1.63 -9.25
C ASP A 133 -15.63 1.63 -7.80
N PHE A 134 -15.07 2.46 -6.93
CA PHE A 134 -15.38 2.56 -5.50
C PHE A 134 -16.37 3.68 -5.17
N PHE A 135 -16.79 4.43 -6.19
CA PHE A 135 -17.78 5.47 -6.08
C PHE A 135 -19.13 4.97 -6.60
N SER A 136 -20.20 5.44 -5.98
CA SER A 136 -21.58 5.16 -6.39
C SER A 136 -22.24 6.36 -7.07
N ASP A 137 -21.80 7.56 -6.73
CA ASP A 137 -22.26 8.83 -7.30
C ASP A 137 -21.19 9.41 -8.24
N ILE A 138 -21.63 9.94 -9.38
CA ILE A 138 -20.78 10.64 -10.35
C ILE A 138 -20.28 11.97 -9.78
N ASP A 139 -21.06 12.67 -8.96
CA ASP A 139 -20.66 13.96 -8.40
C ASP A 139 -19.47 13.79 -7.44
N ASP A 140 -19.43 12.68 -6.70
CA ASP A 140 -18.31 12.33 -5.84
C ASP A 140 -17.06 11.96 -6.66
N VAL A 141 -17.21 11.32 -7.82
CA VAL A 141 -16.10 11.04 -8.75
C VAL A 141 -15.51 12.34 -9.30
N VAL A 142 -16.35 13.30 -9.67
CA VAL A 142 -15.91 14.63 -10.14
C VAL A 142 -15.07 15.31 -9.06
N LYS A 143 -15.57 15.40 -7.83
CA LYS A 143 -14.81 15.98 -6.69
C LYS A 143 -13.48 15.26 -6.46
N ALA A 144 -13.47 13.92 -6.51
CA ALA A 144 -12.24 13.14 -6.36
C ALA A 144 -11.22 13.43 -7.49
N SER A 145 -11.70 13.59 -8.72
CA SER A 145 -10.87 13.91 -9.88
C SER A 145 -10.26 15.31 -9.79
N GLU A 146 -10.95 16.29 -9.20
CA GLU A 146 -10.43 17.63 -8.95
C GLU A 146 -9.26 17.60 -7.95
N TYR A 147 -9.38 16.80 -6.87
CA TYR A 147 -8.28 16.61 -5.92
C TYR A 147 -7.08 15.88 -6.52
N LEU A 148 -7.32 14.85 -7.34
CA LEU A 148 -6.25 14.16 -8.06
C LEU A 148 -5.53 15.10 -9.03
N SER A 149 -6.28 15.95 -9.74
CA SER A 149 -5.73 16.98 -10.63
C SER A 149 -4.91 18.02 -9.86
N SER A 150 -5.43 18.49 -8.73
CA SER A 150 -4.73 19.42 -7.84
C SER A 150 -3.43 18.83 -7.31
N ALA A 151 -3.45 17.54 -6.95
CA ALA A 151 -2.26 16.81 -6.51
C ALA A 151 -1.20 16.70 -7.62
N ASP A 152 -1.60 16.50 -8.88
CA ASP A 152 -0.66 16.48 -10.02
C ASP A 152 -0.04 17.86 -10.27
N VAL A 153 -0.84 18.93 -10.18
CA VAL A 153 -0.35 20.32 -10.29
C VAL A 153 0.74 20.62 -9.24
N LEU A 154 0.59 20.14 -8.00
CA LEU A 154 1.62 20.29 -6.96
C LEU A 154 2.98 19.66 -7.36
N CYS A 155 2.96 18.60 -8.17
CA CYS A 155 4.16 17.92 -8.64
C CYS A 155 4.62 18.35 -10.04
N SER A 156 3.93 19.31 -10.68
CA SER A 156 4.22 19.78 -12.04
C SER A 156 5.60 20.43 -12.18
N ASN A 157 6.04 21.19 -11.18
CA ASN A 157 7.36 21.80 -11.17
C ASN A 157 8.41 20.82 -10.65
N TRP A 158 9.29 20.39 -11.56
CA TRP A 158 10.36 19.44 -11.26
C TRP A 158 11.28 19.89 -10.12
N SER A 159 11.52 21.20 -9.98
CA SER A 159 12.44 21.75 -8.96
C SER A 159 11.90 21.62 -7.54
N THR A 160 10.58 21.70 -7.35
CA THR A 160 9.91 21.59 -6.04
C THR A 160 9.30 20.21 -5.81
N ARG A 161 9.33 19.32 -6.80
CA ARG A 161 8.65 18.03 -6.79
C ARG A 161 8.97 17.17 -5.57
N LEU A 162 10.23 17.10 -5.14
CA LEU A 162 10.64 16.30 -3.98
C LEU A 162 9.99 16.77 -2.67
N MET A 163 9.83 18.09 -2.51
CA MET A 163 9.14 18.66 -1.33
C MET A 163 7.63 18.47 -1.45
N MET A 164 7.09 18.71 -2.65
CA MET A 164 5.64 18.68 -2.90
C MET A 164 5.05 17.28 -2.99
N GLU A 165 5.86 16.24 -3.21
CA GLU A 165 5.37 14.87 -3.34
C GLU A 165 4.57 14.39 -2.12
N LYS A 166 5.01 14.72 -0.91
CA LYS A 166 4.29 14.36 0.33
C LYS A 166 2.92 15.04 0.40
N TYR A 167 2.86 16.32 0.01
CA TYR A 167 1.62 17.09 -0.03
C TYR A 167 0.70 16.61 -1.15
N SER A 168 1.24 16.31 -2.32
CA SER A 168 0.50 15.73 -3.44
C SER A 168 -0.17 14.41 -3.06
N ALA A 169 0.58 13.50 -2.41
CA ALA A 169 0.01 12.24 -1.92
C ALA A 169 -1.07 12.47 -0.84
N ALA A 170 -0.86 13.41 0.08
CA ALA A 170 -1.85 13.76 1.09
C ALA A 170 -3.14 14.33 0.49
N VAL A 171 -3.02 15.26 -0.47
CA VAL A 171 -4.16 15.88 -1.17
C VAL A 171 -4.94 14.84 -1.97
N ALA A 172 -4.25 14.00 -2.74
CA ALA A 172 -4.90 12.94 -3.52
C ALA A 172 -5.65 11.95 -2.61
N THR A 173 -4.96 11.39 -1.61
CA THR A 173 -5.55 10.36 -0.75
C THR A 173 -6.69 10.89 0.11
N ARG A 174 -6.50 12.04 0.76
CA ARG A 174 -7.57 12.68 1.55
C ARG A 174 -8.71 13.14 0.67
N GLY A 175 -8.41 13.68 -0.51
CA GLY A 175 -9.40 14.12 -1.48
C GLY A 175 -10.30 12.98 -1.95
N VAL A 176 -9.73 11.84 -2.33
CA VAL A 176 -10.49 10.64 -2.70
C VAL A 176 -11.33 10.12 -1.53
N ILE A 177 -10.76 10.05 -0.32
CA ILE A 177 -11.47 9.60 0.90
C ILE A 177 -12.61 10.57 1.28
N HIS A 178 -12.38 11.87 1.16
CA HIS A 178 -13.37 12.89 1.51
C HIS A 178 -14.50 12.89 0.49
N SER A 179 -14.18 12.85 -0.80
CA SER A 179 -15.17 12.98 -1.87
C SER A 179 -16.21 11.87 -1.84
N ASN A 180 -15.88 10.66 -1.39
CA ASN A 180 -16.82 9.55 -1.31
C ASN A 180 -17.82 9.72 -0.16
N THR A 181 -19.02 10.20 -0.46
CA THR A 181 -20.11 10.42 0.51
C THR A 181 -20.74 9.11 0.99
N SER A 182 -20.73 8.05 0.17
CA SER A 182 -21.25 6.73 0.55
C SER A 182 -20.49 6.05 1.71
N ARG A 183 -19.32 6.60 2.06
CA ARG A 183 -18.44 6.18 3.16
C ARG A 183 -18.17 7.32 4.15
N ALA A 184 -19.09 8.28 4.23
CA ALA A 184 -18.92 9.46 5.06
C ALA A 184 -19.04 9.20 6.57
N PHE A 185 -19.81 8.18 6.95
CA PHE A 185 -20.17 7.87 8.32
C PHE A 185 -19.85 6.41 8.68
N ALA A 186 -19.60 6.13 9.96
CA ALA A 186 -19.16 4.82 10.46
C ALA A 186 -20.14 3.68 10.14
N HIS A 187 -21.44 3.98 10.17
CA HIS A 187 -22.50 3.02 9.85
C HIS A 187 -22.71 2.83 8.34
N GLN A 188 -22.14 3.69 7.50
CA GLN A 188 -22.23 3.63 6.05
C GLN A 188 -20.95 3.03 5.48
N GLN A 189 -20.91 1.70 5.34
CA GLN A 189 -19.75 1.00 4.79
C GLN A 189 -19.76 0.86 3.26
N GLY A 190 -20.58 1.65 2.56
CA GLY A 190 -20.78 1.57 1.10
C GLY A 190 -21.26 0.17 0.69
N GLY A 191 -22.54 0.02 0.31
CA GLY A 191 -23.16 -1.28 -0.04
C GLY A 191 -22.55 -2.04 -1.24
N MET A 192 -21.40 -1.59 -1.72
CA MET A 192 -20.60 -2.21 -2.76
C MET A 192 -19.72 -3.27 -2.09
N GLY A 193 -19.97 -4.55 -2.41
CA GLY A 193 -19.15 -5.66 -1.96
C GLY A 193 -17.68 -5.53 -2.40
N PHE A 194 -16.86 -6.52 -2.07
CA PHE A 194 -15.44 -6.50 -2.44
C PHE A 194 -15.26 -6.36 -3.95
N ARG A 195 -14.63 -5.26 -4.36
CA ARG A 195 -14.10 -4.98 -5.68
C ARG A 195 -12.59 -5.24 -5.73
N PRO A 196 -12.12 -6.03 -6.71
CA PRO A 196 -10.70 -6.28 -6.91
C PRO A 196 -10.00 -5.02 -7.42
N LEU A 197 -8.71 -4.87 -7.10
CA LEU A 197 -7.86 -3.80 -7.63
C LEU A 197 -7.21 -4.24 -8.94
N HIS A 198 -7.10 -3.32 -9.89
CA HIS A 198 -6.34 -3.50 -11.11
C HIS A 198 -4.85 -3.61 -10.81
N LYS A 199 -4.20 -4.60 -11.41
CA LYS A 199 -2.77 -4.87 -11.21
C LYS A 199 -1.90 -3.87 -12.01
N PRO A 200 -0.71 -3.51 -11.48
CA PRO A 200 0.36 -2.88 -12.24
C PRO A 200 0.77 -3.63 -13.50
#